data_AF-A0A3N5WVF1-F1
#
_entry.id   AF-A0A3N5WVF1-F1
#
_cell.length_a   1.000
_cell.length_b   1.000
_cell.length_c   1.000
_cell.angle_alpha   90.00
_cell.angle_beta   90.00
_cell.angle_gamma   90.00
#
_symmetry.space_group_name_H-M   'P 1'
#
loop_
_entity.id
_entity.type
_entity.pdbx_description
1 polymer ?
#
loop_
_entity_poly.entity_id
_entity_poly.type
_entity_poly.pdbx_seq_one_letter_code
_entity_poly.pdbx_strand_id
1 'polypeptide(L)' 'LDAVQIHGGYGYTKEYPVERYMRDAKACTIGEGTSEIQRIIIARQLLKEQWAWE' A
#
# COMPACT_ATOMS: atom_id res chain seq x y z
N LEU A 1 -8.87 0.24 -4.89
CA LEU A 1 -10.08 0.97 -5.33
C LEU A 1 -11.01 0.07 -6.14
N ASP A 2 -10.46 -0.89 -6.87
CA ASP A 2 -11.19 -1.82 -7.74
C ASP A 2 -12.37 -2.51 -7.06
N ALA A 3 -12.20 -3.00 -5.82
CA ALA A 3 -13.29 -3.63 -5.08
C ALA A 3 -14.46 -2.67 -4.78
N VAL A 4 -14.17 -1.41 -4.41
CA VAL A 4 -15.20 -0.38 -4.18
C VAL A 4 -15.90 -0.05 -5.50
N GLN A 5 -15.15 0.08 -6.59
CA GLN A 5 -15.68 0.38 -7.92
C GLN A 5 -16.62 -0.72 -8.45
N ILE A 6 -16.29 -2.00 -8.21
CA ILE A 6 -17.16 -3.14 -8.55
C ILE A 6 -18.51 -3.05 -7.83
N HIS A 7 -18.52 -2.59 -6.58
CA HIS A 7 -19.76 -2.41 -5.80
C HIS A 7 -20.48 -1.09 -6.11
N GLY A 8 -19.92 -0.23 -6.96
CA GLY A 8 -20.50 1.07 -7.31
C GLY A 8 -20.78 1.92 -6.07
N GLY A 9 -21.96 2.56 -6.03
CA GLY A 9 -22.38 3.39 -4.90
C GLY A 9 -22.43 2.62 -3.56
N TYR A 10 -22.81 1.34 -3.59
CA TYR A 10 -22.83 0.50 -2.40
C TYR A 10 -21.43 0.27 -1.81
N GLY A 11 -20.38 0.38 -2.62
CA GLY A 11 -18.99 0.27 -2.18
C GLY A 11 -18.54 1.39 -1.23
N TYR A 12 -19.31 2.48 -1.13
CA TYR A 12 -19.08 3.59 -0.20
C TYR A 12 -20.01 3.56 1.02
N THR A 13 -20.96 2.63 1.06
CA THR A 13 -21.90 2.50 2.17
C THR A 13 -21.37 1.54 3.23
N LYS A 14 -21.87 1.64 4.46
CA LYS A 14 -21.55 0.69 5.54
C LYS A 14 -22.31 -0.64 5.43
N GLU A 15 -23.15 -0.80 4.42
CA GLU A 15 -23.89 -2.05 4.16
C GLU A 15 -22.96 -3.17 3.69
N TYR A 16 -21.87 -2.80 3.01
CA TYR A 16 -20.83 -3.73 2.56
C TYR A 16 -19.48 -3.41 3.21
N PRO A 17 -18.68 -4.42 3.59
CA PRO A 17 -17.43 -4.20 4.32
C PRO A 17 -16.31 -3.59 3.46
N VAL A 18 -16.51 -3.45 2.15
CA VAL A 18 -15.48 -3.03 1.20
C VAL A 18 -14.95 -1.61 1.46
N GLU A 19 -15.80 -0.70 1.96
CA GLU A 19 -15.37 0.64 2.37
C GLU A 19 -14.36 0.57 3.53
N ARG A 20 -14.62 -0.31 4.50
CA ARG A 20 -13.75 -0.53 5.65
C ARG A 20 -12.41 -1.09 5.22
N TYR A 21 -12.41 -2.09 4.35
CA TYR A 21 -11.16 -2.65 3.82
C TYR A 21 -10.33 -1.62 3.05
N MET A 22 -10.96 -0.72 2.30
CA MET A 22 -10.25 0.39 1.66
C MET A 22 -9.57 1.30 2.69
N ARG A 23 -10.26 1.66 3.78
CA ARG A 23 -9.69 2.49 4.85
C ARG A 23 -8.54 1.78 5.57
N ASP A 24 -8.74 0.52 5.94
CA ASP A 24 -7.74 -0.27 6.66
C ASP A 24 -6.47 -0.46 5.80
N ALA A 25 -6.63 -0.72 4.50
CA ALA A 25 -5.50 -0.83 3.57
C ALA A 25 -4.66 0.46 3.48
N LYS A 26 -5.27 1.64 3.67
CA LYS A 26 -4.50 2.90 3.67
C LYS A 26 -3.56 2.98 4.86
N ALA A 27 -3.95 2.45 6.01
CA ALA A 27 -3.09 2.42 7.20
C ALA A 27 -1.80 1.61 6.94
N CYS A 28 -1.87 0.52 6.19
CA CYS A 28 -0.71 -0.30 5.81
C CYS A 28 0.34 0.47 4.98
N THR A 29 -0.03 1.56 4.31
CA THR A 29 0.92 2.38 3.54
C THR A 29 1.72 3.37 4.37
N ILE A 30 1.36 3.53 5.65
CA ILE A 30 1.91 4.54 6.58
C ILE A 30 2.50 3.86 7.82
N GLY A 31 1.78 2.89 8.39
CA GLY A 31 2.21 2.13 9.56
C GLY A 31 3.50 1.35 9.30
N GLU A 32 4.33 1.23 10.33
CA GLU A 32 5.64 0.53 10.28
C GLU A 32 6.60 1.05 9.18
N GLY A 33 6.41 2.31 8.77
CA GLY A 33 7.22 2.98 7.75
C GLY A 33 6.41 3.26 6.48
N THR A 34 6.47 4.50 6.02
CA THR A 34 5.73 4.90 4.83
C THR A 34 6.26 4.23 3.57
N SER A 35 5.43 4.16 2.54
CA SER A 35 5.81 3.62 1.23
C SER A 35 7.05 4.32 0.64
N GLU A 36 7.27 5.61 0.93
CA GLU A 36 8.47 6.36 0.54
C GLU A 36 9.71 5.84 1.27
N ILE A 37 9.65 5.64 2.59
CA ILE A 37 10.77 5.16 3.38
C ILE A 37 11.16 3.73 2.96
N GLN A 38 10.17 2.86 2.77
CA GLN A 38 10.41 1.49 2.30
C GLN A 38 11.11 1.49 0.93
N ARG A 39 10.66 2.35 -0.02
CA ARG A 39 11.33 2.51 -1.32
C ARG A 39 12.78 2.97 -1.20
N ILE A 40 13.09 3.90 -0.28
CA ILE A 40 14.46 4.36 -0.04
C ILE A 40 15.33 3.23 0.52
N ILE A 41 14.80 2.43 1.46
CA ILE A 41 15.52 1.30 2.05
C ILE A 41 15.85 0.27 0.97
N ILE A 42 14.86 -0.11 0.16
CA ILE A 42 15.04 -1.06 -0.95
C ILE A 42 16.07 -0.51 -1.95
N ALA A 43 15.97 0.76 -2.35
CA ALA A 43 16.92 1.36 -3.29
C ALA A 43 18.36 1.33 -2.76
N ARG A 44 18.57 1.61 -1.47
CA ARG A 44 19.89 1.53 -0.82
C ARG A 44 20.43 0.11 -0.80
N GLN A 45 19.58 -0.89 -0.54
CA GLN A 45 19.98 -2.30 -0.56
C GLN A 45 20.42 -2.72 -1.96
N LEU A 46 19.64 -2.40 -2.99
CA LEU A 46 19.96 -2.73 -4.38
C LEU A 46 21.28 -2.09 -4.85
N LEU A 47 21.52 -0.82 -4.54
CA LEU A 47 22.77 -0.14 -4.91
C LEU A 47 23.99 -0.75 -4.20
N LYS A 48 23.83 -1.13 -2.92
CA LYS A 48 24.88 -1.80 -2.16
C LYS A 48 25.19 -3.19 -2.74
N GLU A 49 24.16 -3.96 -3.10
CA GLU A 49 24.33 -5.25 -3.76
C GLU A 49 25.07 -5.08 -5.09
N GLN A 50 24.64 -4.14 -5.94
CA GLN A 50 25.29 -3.86 -7.22
C GLN A 50 26.81 -3.62 -7.07
N TRP A 51 27.21 -2.76 -6.12
CA TRP A 51 28.64 -2.47 -5.87
C TRP A 51 29.42 -3.62 -5.21
N ALA A 52 28.74 -4.61 -4.63
CA ALA A 52 29.39 -5.78 -4.05
C ALA A 52 29.71 -6.87 -5.10
N TRP A 53 29.13 -6.76 -6.30
CA TRP A 53 29.37 -7.67 -7.43
C TRP A 53 30.42 -7.13 -8.44
N GLU A 54 31.00 -5.95 -8.17
CA GLU A 54 32.12 -5.33 -8.89
C GLU A 54 33.41 -5.46 -8.08
#